data_AF-A0A7W3T2S6-F1
#
_entry.id   AF-A0A7W3T2S6-F1
#
_cell.length_a   1.000
_cell.length_b   1.000
_cell.length_c   1.000
_cell.angle_alpha   90.00
_cell.angle_beta   90.00
_cell.angle_gamma   90.00
#
_symmetry.space_group_name_H-M   'P 1'
#
loop_
_entity.id
_entity.type
_entity.pdbx_description
1 polymer ?
#
loop_
_entity_poly.entity_id
_entity_poly.type
_entity_poly.pdbx_seq_one_letter_code
_entity_poly.pdbx_strand_id
1 'polypeptide(L)'
;MDLYLSYLRTAVPVLVGMASGFLTWLRLDIDSEQLLVLVTGIAGLAWYTIWRGLEWVGQRQGWSSVRRLAGWLLGMPAAPSYPVTTLAAVLAAHHATDTPAVIRVDGRTDEELIALIRAAAARDADRASAPREGGP
;
A
#
# COMPACT_ATOMS: atom_id res chain seq x y z
N MET A 1 -15.44 14.13 -18.14
CA MET A 1 -16.55 14.07 -17.17
C MET A 1 -16.32 12.85 -16.30
N ASP A 2 -16.17 13.06 -15.00
CA ASP A 2 -15.61 12.05 -14.10
C ASP A 2 -16.69 11.04 -13.68
N LEU A 3 -16.82 9.96 -14.47
CA LEU A 3 -17.82 8.89 -14.29
C LEU A 3 -17.82 8.33 -12.87
N TYR A 4 -16.65 8.30 -12.23
CA TYR A 4 -16.48 7.87 -10.86
C TYR A 4 -17.22 8.77 -9.86
N LEU A 5 -17.08 10.10 -10.00
CA LEU A 5 -17.80 11.07 -9.17
C LEU A 5 -19.31 10.99 -9.39
N SER A 6 -19.74 10.78 -10.64
CA SER A 6 -21.15 10.61 -10.96
C SER A 6 -21.74 9.35 -10.31
N TYR A 7 -20.98 8.25 -10.34
CA TYR A 7 -21.38 7.01 -9.69
C TYR A 7 -21.49 7.18 -8.17
N LEU A 8 -20.49 7.77 -7.52
CA LEU A 8 -20.52 8.04 -6.08
C LEU A 8 -21.68 8.95 -5.67
N ARG A 9 -21.97 10.00 -6.45
CA ARG A 9 -23.11 10.91 -6.20
C ARG A 9 -24.46 10.21 -6.23
N THR A 10 -24.56 9.07 -6.90
CA THR A 10 -25.82 8.34 -7.05
C THR A 10 -25.88 7.13 -6.13
N ALA A 11 -24.79 6.39 -5.98
CA ALA A 11 -24.71 5.20 -5.17
C ALA A 11 -24.80 5.51 -3.66
N VAL A 12 -24.17 6.58 -3.19
CA VAL A 12 -24.14 6.90 -1.76
C VAL A 12 -25.54 7.25 -1.22
N PRO A 13 -26.31 8.17 -1.83
CA PRO A 13 -27.67 8.47 -1.35
C PRO A 13 -28.61 7.27 -1.40
N VAL A 14 -28.50 6.43 -2.44
CA VAL A 14 -29.32 5.22 -2.58
C VAL A 14 -29.02 4.21 -1.48
N LEU A 15 -27.73 3.99 -1.17
CA LEU A 15 -27.34 3.10 -0.07
C LEU A 15 -27.82 3.60 1.28
N VAL A 16 -27.73 4.91 1.53
CA VAL A 16 -28.25 5.53 2.76
C VAL A 16 -29.76 5.34 2.85
N GLY A 17 -30.50 5.63 1.78
CA GLY A 17 -31.95 5.43 1.72
C GLY A 17 -32.37 3.97 1.94
N MET A 18 -31.66 3.01 1.34
CA MET A 18 -31.89 1.58 1.58
C MET A 18 -31.61 1.19 3.02
N ALA A 19 -30.52 1.66 3.62
CA ALA A 19 -30.20 1.37 5.02
C ALA A 19 -31.27 1.93 5.96
N SER A 20 -31.70 3.18 5.76
CA SER A 20 -32.77 3.81 6.54
C SER A 20 -34.12 3.11 6.36
N GLY A 21 -34.47 2.71 5.14
CA GLY A 21 -35.69 1.96 4.83
C GLY A 21 -35.69 0.56 5.44
N PHE A 22 -34.54 -0.12 5.43
CA PHE A 22 -34.38 -1.44 6.03
C PHE A 22 -34.51 -1.39 7.56
N LEU A 23 -33.92 -0.38 8.21
CA LEU A 23 -34.05 -0.19 9.65
C LEU A 23 -35.48 0.13 10.08
N THR A 24 -36.18 0.99 9.33
CA THR A 24 -37.60 1.30 9.59
C THR A 24 -38.51 0.09 9.35
N TRP A 25 -38.20 -0.74 8.35
CA TRP A 25 -38.92 -2.00 8.13
C TRP A 25 -38.75 -2.99 9.29
N LEU A 26 -37.59 -3.02 9.95
CA LEU A 26 -37.36 -3.86 11.12
C LEU A 26 -38.18 -3.47 12.36
N ARG A 27 -38.92 -2.34 12.34
CA ARG A 27 -39.73 -1.84 13.47
C ARG A 27 -38.97 -1.76 14.80
N LEU A 28 -37.66 -1.60 14.72
CA LEU A 28 -36.86 -1.37 15.90
C LEU A 28 -37.10 0.08 16.33
N ASP A 29 -37.66 0.24 17.53
CA ASP A 29 -37.82 1.55 18.18
C ASP A 29 -36.43 1.98 18.69
N ILE A 30 -35.57 2.33 17.73
CA ILE A 30 -34.16 2.63 17.99
C ILE A 30 -34.04 4.12 18.26
N ASP A 31 -33.56 4.44 19.46
CA ASP A 31 -33.15 5.78 19.82
C ASP A 31 -32.17 6.35 18.79
N SER A 32 -32.30 7.63 18.44
CA SER A 32 -31.64 8.23 17.27
C SER A 32 -30.11 8.06 17.26
N GLU A 33 -29.48 8.01 18.45
CA GLU A 33 -28.06 7.73 18.61
C GLU A 33 -27.68 6.29 18.25
N GLN A 34 -28.47 5.30 18.68
CA GLN A 34 -28.22 3.89 18.35
C GLN A 34 -28.45 3.61 16.87
N LEU A 35 -29.41 4.31 16.26
CA LEU A 35 -29.70 4.20 14.83
C LEU A 35 -28.51 4.75 14.01
N LEU A 36 -27.92 5.86 14.43
CA LEU A 36 -26.74 6.43 13.80
C LEU A 36 -25.54 5.48 13.89
N VAL A 37 -25.27 4.89 15.05
CA VAL A 37 -24.19 3.91 15.24
C VAL A 37 -24.41 2.69 14.36
N LEU A 38 -25.64 2.17 14.31
CA LEU A 38 -25.98 0.99 13.52
C LEU A 38 -25.85 1.26 12.02
N VAL A 39 -26.39 2.38 11.53
CA VAL A 39 -26.27 2.78 10.12
C VAL A 39 -24.81 3.02 9.74
N THR A 40 -24.04 3.70 10.59
CA THR A 40 -22.62 3.95 10.36
C THR A 40 -21.82 2.64 10.32
N GLY A 41 -22.10 1.72 11.24
CA GLY A 41 -21.47 0.39 11.27
C GLY A 41 -21.80 -0.44 10.04
N ILE A 42 -23.08 -0.52 9.66
CA ILE A 42 -23.54 -1.24 8.46
C ILE A 42 -22.95 -0.60 7.20
N ALA A 43 -22.98 0.74 7.09
CA ALA A 43 -22.42 1.45 5.95
C ALA A 43 -20.90 1.24 5.85
N GLY A 44 -20.17 1.26 6.96
CA GLY A 44 -18.75 0.95 7.00
C GLY A 44 -18.44 -0.49 6.58
N LEU A 45 -19.23 -1.45 7.04
CA LEU A 45 -19.10 -2.86 6.66
C LEU A 45 -19.42 -3.06 5.17
N ALA A 46 -20.50 -2.45 4.66
CA ALA A 46 -20.88 -2.48 3.26
C ALA A 46 -19.79 -1.86 2.37
N TRP A 47 -19.27 -0.70 2.77
CA TRP A 47 -18.16 -0.04 2.09
C TRP A 47 -16.93 -0.96 2.00
N TYR A 48 -16.49 -1.51 3.14
CA TYR A 48 -15.34 -2.40 3.19
C TYR A 48 -15.53 -3.63 2.30
N THR A 49 -16.69 -4.30 2.41
CA THR A 49 -17.00 -5.51 1.65
C THR A 49 -17.06 -5.27 0.14
N ILE A 50 -17.66 -4.15 -0.30
CA ILE A 50 -17.68 -3.77 -1.72
C ILE A 50 -16.26 -3.59 -2.26
N TRP A 51 -15.42 -2.81 -1.57
CA TRP A 51 -14.06 -2.56 -2.03
C TRP A 51 -13.18 -3.79 -1.99
N ARG A 52 -13.34 -4.63 -0.96
CA ARG A 52 -12.62 -5.91 -0.85
C ARG A 52 -13.05 -6.88 -1.94
N GLY A 53 -14.34 -6.91 -2.28
CA GLY A 53 -14.86 -7.68 -3.40
C GLY A 53 -14.29 -7.19 -4.74
N LEU A 54 -14.24 -5.87 -4.94
CA LEU A 54 -13.65 -5.26 -6.13
C LEU A 54 -12.16 -5.57 -6.28
N GLU A 55 -11.42 -5.56 -5.16
CA GLU A 55 -10.01 -5.94 -5.13
C GLU A 55 -9.83 -7.40 -5.57
N TRP A 56 -10.65 -8.31 -5.04
CA TRP A 56 -10.62 -9.73 -5.37
C TRP A 56 -10.97 -10.00 -6.85
N VAL A 57 -12.00 -9.33 -7.37
CA VAL A 57 -12.35 -9.40 -8.80
C VAL A 57 -11.21 -8.81 -9.67
N GLY A 58 -10.63 -7.69 -9.25
CA GLY A 58 -9.49 -7.06 -9.91
C GLY A 58 -8.24 -7.94 -9.95
N GLN A 59 -7.99 -8.72 -8.90
CA GLN A 59 -6.94 -9.75 -8.89
C GLN A 59 -7.23 -10.86 -9.90
N ARG A 60 -8.47 -11.33 -9.96
CA ARG A 60 -8.86 -12.44 -10.85
C ARG A 60 -8.82 -12.08 -12.34
N GLN A 61 -9.14 -10.84 -12.69
CA GLN A 61 -9.12 -10.35 -14.07
C GLN A 61 -7.80 -9.65 -14.48
N GLY A 62 -6.84 -9.51 -13.57
CA GLY A 62 -5.56 -8.83 -13.86
C GLY A 62 -5.67 -7.31 -14.00
N TRP A 63 -6.75 -6.69 -13.50
CA TRP A 63 -7.00 -5.26 -13.62
C TRP A 63 -6.22 -4.46 -12.56
N SER A 64 -4.94 -4.20 -12.86
CA SER A 64 -4.00 -3.56 -11.93
C SER A 64 -4.42 -2.15 -11.46
N SER A 65 -5.19 -1.42 -12.27
CA SER A 65 -5.70 -0.08 -11.91
C SER A 65 -6.82 -0.16 -10.88
N VAL A 66 -7.74 -1.11 -11.02
CA VAL A 66 -8.86 -1.32 -10.08
C VAL A 66 -8.34 -1.80 -8.73
N ARG A 67 -7.35 -2.69 -8.72
CA ARG A 67 -6.67 -3.15 -7.49
C ARG A 67 -6.02 -1.99 -6.73
N ARG A 68 -5.33 -1.10 -7.44
CA ARG A 68 -4.66 0.07 -6.86
C ARG A 68 -5.65 1.06 -6.27
N LEU A 69 -6.72 1.38 -7.00
CA LEU A 69 -7.80 2.24 -6.52
C LEU A 69 -8.48 1.65 -5.28
N ALA A 70 -8.87 0.37 -5.32
CA ALA A 70 -9.49 -0.31 -4.19
C ALA A 70 -8.59 -0.31 -2.94
N GLY A 71 -7.30 -0.61 -3.09
CA GLY A 71 -6.35 -0.54 -1.98
C GLY A 71 -6.22 0.88 -1.41
N TRP A 72 -6.18 1.89 -2.28
CA TRP A 72 -6.11 3.30 -1.85
C TRP A 72 -7.35 3.72 -1.03
N LEU A 73 -8.54 3.33 -1.49
CA LEU A 73 -9.81 3.59 -0.80
C LEU A 73 -9.99 2.77 0.49
N LEU A 74 -9.28 1.65 0.62
CA LEU A 74 -9.20 0.87 1.85
C LEU A 74 -8.11 1.39 2.82
N GLY A 75 -7.38 2.45 2.46
CA GLY A 75 -6.32 3.02 3.29
C GLY A 75 -5.01 2.22 3.29
N MET A 76 -4.91 1.16 2.49
CA MET A 76 -3.70 0.36 2.30
C MET A 76 -3.35 0.34 0.82
N PRO A 77 -2.50 1.28 0.33
CA PRO A 77 -2.06 1.23 -1.06
C PRO A 77 -1.48 -0.15 -1.33
N ALA A 78 -2.05 -0.84 -2.33
CA ALA A 78 -1.72 -2.23 -2.63
C ALA A 78 -0.20 -2.41 -2.74
N ALA A 79 0.33 -3.46 -2.11
CA ALA A 79 1.77 -3.75 -2.09
C ALA A 79 2.37 -3.71 -3.51
N PRO A 80 3.58 -3.14 -3.68
CA PRO A 80 4.24 -3.12 -4.99
C PRO A 80 4.36 -4.53 -5.54
N SER A 81 3.72 -4.79 -6.69
CA SER A 81 3.91 -6.06 -7.38
C SER A 81 5.18 -5.98 -8.20
N TYR A 82 6.27 -6.55 -7.68
CA TYR A 82 7.49 -6.76 -8.44
C TYR A 82 7.27 -7.87 -9.47
N PRO A 83 7.70 -7.70 -10.74
CA PRO A 83 7.58 -8.75 -11.73
C PRO A 83 8.35 -9.98 -11.26
N VAL A 84 7.67 -11.13 -11.18
CA VAL A 84 8.27 -12.40 -10.71
C VAL A 84 9.44 -12.83 -11.62
N THR A 85 9.45 -12.35 -12.86
CA THR A 85 10.51 -12.57 -13.84
C THR A 85 11.88 -12.10 -13.36
N THR A 86 11.97 -10.99 -12.62
CA THR A 86 13.26 -10.54 -12.08
C THR A 86 13.74 -11.44 -10.96
N LEU A 87 12.85 -11.91 -10.08
CA LEU A 87 13.24 -12.80 -8.98
C LEU A 87 13.68 -14.17 -9.49
N ALA A 88 12.94 -14.74 -10.46
CA ALA A 88 13.28 -16.02 -11.08
C ALA A 88 14.57 -15.92 -11.92
N ALA A 89 14.78 -14.82 -12.64
CA ALA A 89 16.04 -14.58 -13.36
C ALA A 89 17.22 -14.37 -12.41
N VAL A 90 17.02 -13.69 -11.27
CA VAL A 90 18.05 -13.49 -10.24
C VAL A 90 18.37 -14.80 -9.53
N LEU A 91 17.38 -15.62 -9.16
CA LEU A 91 17.60 -16.95 -8.58
C LEU A 91 18.23 -17.93 -9.57
N ALA A 92 17.82 -17.90 -10.84
CA ALA A 92 18.44 -18.70 -11.89
C ALA A 92 19.89 -18.26 -12.13
N ALA A 93 20.19 -16.96 -12.11
CA ALA A 93 21.55 -16.44 -12.16
C ALA A 93 22.35 -16.85 -10.91
N HIS A 94 21.73 -16.84 -9.72
CA HIS A 94 22.39 -17.21 -8.47
C HIS A 94 22.66 -18.72 -8.34
N HIS A 95 21.81 -19.58 -8.93
CA HIS A 95 22.07 -21.02 -9.03
C HIS A 95 23.01 -21.39 -10.18
N ALA A 96 23.07 -20.58 -11.24
CA ALA A 96 23.99 -20.80 -12.35
C ALA A 96 25.44 -20.42 -12.01
N THR A 97 25.67 -19.59 -11.00
CA THR A 97 27.00 -19.20 -10.55
C THR A 97 27.18 -19.50 -9.07
N ASP A 98 27.90 -20.59 -8.78
CA ASP A 98 28.56 -20.87 -7.49
C ASP A 98 29.77 -19.92 -7.30
N THR A 99 29.56 -18.64 -7.61
CA THR A 99 30.57 -17.58 -7.61
C THR A 99 29.84 -16.31 -7.19
N PRO A 100 30.32 -15.58 -6.16
CA PRO A 100 29.61 -14.44 -5.62
C PRO A 100 29.40 -13.40 -6.73
N ALA A 101 28.17 -13.28 -7.20
CA ALA A 101 27.80 -12.27 -8.17
C ALA A 101 27.91 -10.89 -7.50
N VAL A 102 29.05 -10.24 -7.70
CA VAL A 102 29.26 -8.83 -7.35
C VAL A 102 28.24 -8.03 -8.18
N ILE A 103 27.25 -7.46 -7.49
CA ILE A 103 26.28 -6.55 -8.09
C ILE A 103 27.07 -5.34 -8.59
N ARG A 104 27.23 -5.23 -9.91
CA ARG A 104 27.93 -4.12 -10.54
C ARG A 104 27.02 -2.90 -10.52
N VAL A 105 27.16 -2.07 -9.48
CA VAL A 105 26.48 -0.79 -9.36
C VAL A 105 27.24 0.25 -10.20
N ASP A 106 26.59 0.79 -11.23
CA ASP A 106 26.99 1.99 -11.99
C ASP A 106 28.36 2.03 -12.68
N GLY A 107 28.89 0.89 -13.14
CA GLY A 107 30.06 0.89 -14.03
C GLY A 107 31.38 1.39 -13.43
N ARG A 108 31.41 1.67 -12.11
CA ARG A 108 32.65 1.92 -11.37
C ARG A 108 33.49 0.66 -11.25
N THR A 109 34.81 0.81 -11.30
CA THR A 109 35.75 -0.30 -11.05
C THR A 109 35.76 -0.64 -9.56
N ASP A 110 36.06 -1.91 -9.24
CA ASP A 110 36.04 -2.41 -7.85
C ASP A 110 36.97 -1.60 -6.93
N GLU A 111 38.08 -1.07 -7.45
CA GLU A 111 38.98 -0.19 -6.71
C GLU A 111 38.35 1.14 -6.30
N GLU A 112 37.50 1.71 -7.15
CA GLU A 112 36.82 2.98 -6.90
C GLU A 112 35.75 2.81 -5.80
N LEU A 113 35.06 1.65 -5.78
CA LEU A 113 34.10 1.32 -4.73
C LEU A 113 34.80 1.09 -3.38
N ILE A 114 35.93 0.37 -3.38
CA ILE A 114 36.74 0.14 -2.17
C ILE A 114 37.29 1.47 -1.64
N ALA A 115 37.74 2.37 -2.51
CA ALA A 115 38.19 3.70 -2.13
C ALA A 115 37.05 4.54 -1.52
N LEU A 116 35.84 4.47 -2.08
CA LEU A 116 34.66 5.17 -1.57
C LEU A 116 34.24 4.68 -0.18
N ILE A 117 34.21 3.35 0.03
CA ILE A 117 33.88 2.75 1.32
C ILE A 117 34.92 3.14 2.37
N ARG A 118 36.21 3.09 2.02
CA ARG A 118 37.30 3.49 2.93
C ARG A 118 37.25 4.98 3.28
N ALA A 119 36.93 5.83 2.30
CA ALA A 119 36.77 7.27 2.52
C ALA A 119 35.55 7.60 3.40
N ALA A 120 34.45 6.87 3.24
CA ALA A 120 33.28 7.01 4.10
C ALA A 120 33.58 6.58 5.55
N ALA A 121 34.25 5.45 5.74
CA ALA A 121 34.65 4.96 7.06
C ALA A 121 35.60 5.92 7.79
N ALA A 122 36.53 6.56 7.07
CA ALA A 122 37.42 7.56 7.64
C ALA A 122 36.68 8.83 8.12
N ARG A 123 35.67 9.30 7.38
CA ARG A 123 34.85 10.46 7.78
C ARG A 123 34.03 10.21 9.04
N ASP A 124 33.53 8.99 9.22
CA ASP A 124 32.79 8.62 10.43
C ASP A 124 33.70 8.49 11.65
N ALA A 125 34.94 8.01 11.47
CA ALA A 125 35.95 7.99 12.53
C ALA A 125 36.33 9.41 13.00
N ASP A 126 36.47 10.37 12.08
CA ASP A 126 36.74 11.77 12.41
C ASP A 126 35.56 12.44 13.15
N ARG A 127 34.31 12.13 12.76
CA ARG A 127 33.12 12.61 13.48
C ARG A 127 33.01 12.04 14.89
N ALA A 128 33.39 10.79 15.09
CA ALA A 128 33.38 10.15 16.41
C ALA A 128 34.47 10.72 17.35
N SER A 129 35.54 11.27 16.77
CA SER A 129 36.68 11.85 17.50
C SER A 129 36.53 13.35 17.77
N ALA A 130 35.55 14.00 17.15
CA ALA A 130 35.28 15.41 17.40
C ALA A 130 34.81 15.61 18.85
N PRO A 131 35.48 16.45 19.66
CA PRO A 131 35.03 16.75 21.01
C PRO A 131 33.61 17.31 20.92
N ARG A 132 32.71 16.76 21.76
CA ARG A 132 31.36 17.30 21.95
C ARG A 132 31.51 18.67 22.61
N GLU A 133 31.78 19.69 21.82
CA GLU A 133 31.74 21.07 22.28
C GLU A 133 30.27 21.42 22.56
N GLY A 134 29.98 21.68 23.84
CA GLY A 134 28.79 22.40 24.26
C GLY A 134 27.66 21.52 24.78
N GLY A 135 27.66 21.28 26.08
CA GLY A 135 26.46 20.92 26.83
C GLY A 135 26.57 21.42 28.27
N PRO A 136 26.18 22.69 28.55
CA PRO A 136 25.90 23.15 29.90
C PRO A 136 24.65 22.48 30.49
#